data_AF-A0A0G1NI86-F1
#
_entry.id   AF-A0A0G1NI86-F1
#
_cell.length_a   1.000
_cell.length_b   1.000
_cell.length_c   1.000
_cell.angle_alpha   90.00
_cell.angle_beta   90.00
_cell.angle_gamma   90.00
#
_symmetry.space_group_name_H-M   'P 1'
#
loop_
_entity.id
_entity.type
_entity.pdbx_description
1 polymer ?
#
loop_
_entity_poly.entity_id
_entity_poly.type
_entity_poly.pdbx_seq_one_letter_code
_entity_poly.pdbx_strand_id
1 'polypeptide(L)' 'MGVPRAHSTRGQKGRRRSHLALKPANFSTCSNCHKQKLSHRACPHCGYYNGRAVVNVLAKELRKKEKQRKKRS' A
#
# COMPACT_ATOMS: atom_id res chain seq x y z
N MET A 1 -9.30 33.46 -15.99
CA MET A 1 -9.75 32.17 -15.41
C MET A 1 -11.12 31.83 -15.97
N GLY A 2 -11.34 30.58 -16.40
CA GLY A 2 -12.64 30.15 -16.90
C GLY A 2 -13.54 29.67 -15.76
N VAL A 3 -14.63 30.37 -15.48
CA VAL A 3 -15.65 29.94 -14.52
C VAL A 3 -16.74 29.12 -15.21
N PRO A 4 -17.30 28.08 -14.55
CA PRO A 4 -18.42 27.33 -15.10
C PRO A 4 -19.63 28.24 -15.29
N ARG A 5 -20.21 28.24 -16.50
CA ARG A 5 -21.43 29.00 -16.80
C ARG A 5 -22.66 28.48 -16.04
N ALA A 6 -22.70 27.19 -15.72
CA ALA A 6 -23.83 26.56 -15.04
C ALA A 6 -23.41 25.37 -14.17
N HIS A 7 -24.30 24.98 -13.26
CA HIS A 7 -24.10 23.83 -12.38
C HIS A 7 -24.21 22.51 -13.15
N SER A 8 -23.27 21.58 -12.91
CA SER A 8 -23.30 20.25 -13.53
C SER A 8 -24.38 19.36 -12.88
N THR A 9 -25.25 18.78 -13.70
CA THR A 9 -26.35 17.93 -13.22
C THR A 9 -25.83 16.65 -12.54
N ARG A 10 -26.65 16.05 -11.65
CA ARG A 10 -26.30 14.79 -10.96
C ARG A 10 -25.96 13.68 -11.94
N GLY A 11 -26.70 13.56 -13.05
CA GLY A 11 -26.44 12.59 -14.11
C GLY A 11 -25.13 12.83 -14.86
N GLN A 12 -24.76 14.08 -15.12
CA GLN A 12 -23.47 14.41 -15.74
C GLN A 12 -22.29 14.11 -14.81
N LYS A 13 -22.42 14.44 -13.52
CA LYS A 13 -21.45 14.07 -12.48
C LYS A 13 -21.30 12.55 -12.37
N GLY A 14 -22.41 11.81 -12.37
CA GLY A 14 -22.44 10.35 -12.30
C GLY A 14 -21.74 9.68 -13.49
N ARG A 15 -22.07 10.09 -14.71
CA ARG A 15 -21.42 9.59 -15.94
C ARG A 15 -19.93 9.92 -15.99
N ARG A 16 -19.50 11.04 -15.42
CA ARG A 16 -18.06 11.34 -15.31
C ARG A 16 -17.36 10.40 -14.32
N ARG A 17 -18.03 10.07 -13.21
CA ARG A 17 -17.49 9.21 -12.14
C ARG A 17 -17.58 7.71 -12.44
N SER A 18 -18.36 7.27 -13.42
CA SER A 18 -18.53 5.85 -13.74
C SER A 18 -17.22 5.15 -14.11
N HIS A 19 -16.25 5.89 -14.67
CA HIS A 19 -14.95 5.35 -15.03
C HIS A 19 -13.92 5.41 -13.89
N LEU A 20 -14.24 6.02 -12.75
CA LEU A 20 -13.32 6.23 -11.63
C LEU A 20 -13.34 5.07 -10.62
N ALA A 21 -13.58 3.84 -11.07
CA ALA A 21 -13.58 2.67 -10.20
C ALA A 21 -12.15 2.28 -9.79
N LEU A 22 -11.94 2.02 -8.49
CA LEU A 22 -10.68 1.50 -7.98
C LEU A 22 -10.55 0.01 -8.30
N LYS A 23 -9.38 -0.40 -8.80
CA LYS A 23 -9.06 -1.81 -9.04
C LYS A 23 -8.47 -2.45 -7.78
N PRO A 24 -8.84 -3.70 -7.44
CA PRO A 24 -8.21 -4.40 -6.33
C PRO A 24 -6.73 -4.68 -6.64
N ALA A 25 -5.91 -4.72 -5.59
CA ALA A 25 -4.52 -5.13 -5.71
C ALA A 25 -4.41 -6.66 -5.75
N ASN A 26 -3.50 -7.17 -6.58
CA ASN A 26 -3.24 -8.60 -6.68
C ASN A 26 -2.21 -9.02 -5.62
N PHE A 27 -2.59 -9.98 -4.77
CA PHE A 27 -1.71 -10.57 -3.76
C PHE A 27 -1.40 -12.02 -4.11
N SER A 28 -0.12 -12.40 -3.97
CA SER A 28 0.36 -13.76 -4.08
C SER A 28 0.70 -14.31 -2.69
N THR A 29 0.67 -15.63 -2.51
CA THR A 29 1.18 -16.27 -1.30
C THR A 29 2.71 -16.19 -1.25
N CYS A 30 3.27 -16.02 -0.04
CA CYS A 30 4.71 -16.08 0.19
C CYS A 30 5.15 -17.52 0.45
N SER A 31 6.19 -18.00 -0.23
CA SER A 31 6.75 -19.35 -0.06
C SER A 31 7.27 -19.64 1.35
N ASN A 32 7.78 -18.63 2.06
CA ASN A 32 8.47 -18.85 3.34
C ASN A 32 7.54 -18.73 4.55
N CYS A 33 6.59 -17.80 4.52
CA CYS A 33 5.72 -17.52 5.68
C CYS A 33 4.22 -17.63 5.38
N HIS A 34 3.85 -18.05 4.16
CA HIS A 34 2.47 -18.31 3.71
C HIS A 34 1.50 -17.11 3.80
N LYS A 35 2.00 -15.91 4.13
CA LYS A 35 1.23 -14.67 4.15
C LYS A 35 1.09 -14.08 2.75
N GLN A 36 0.06 -13.29 2.56
CA GLN A 36 -0.14 -12.50 1.35
C GLN A 36 0.99 -11.49 1.17
N LYS A 37 1.54 -11.43 -0.03
CA LYS A 37 2.53 -10.45 -0.47
C LYS A 37 2.14 -9.90 -1.83
N LEU A 38 2.66 -8.73 -2.17
CA LEU A 38 2.53 -8.20 -3.53
C LEU A 38 3.47 -8.95 -4.48
N SER A 39 3.02 -9.18 -5.71
CA SER A 39 3.86 -9.75 -6.76
C SER A 39 5.11 -8.89 -6.99
N HIS A 40 6.24 -9.54 -7.29
CA HIS A 40 7.57 -8.91 -7.50
C HIS A 40 8.11 -8.06 -6.33
N ARG A 41 7.53 -8.13 -5.13
CA ARG A 41 8.05 -7.45 -3.94
C ARG A 41 8.58 -8.45 -2.91
N ALA A 42 9.55 -7.99 -2.10
CA ALA A 42 9.96 -8.70 -0.89
C ALA A 42 8.77 -8.79 0.08
N CYS A 43 8.63 -9.92 0.77
CA CYS A 43 7.55 -10.08 1.73
C CYS A 43 7.73 -9.08 2.89
N PRO A 44 6.71 -8.26 3.22
CA PRO A 44 6.83 -7.29 4.30
C PRO A 44 6.92 -7.95 5.68
N HIS A 45 6.48 -9.21 5.81
CA HIS A 45 6.48 -9.94 7.07
C HIS A 45 7.79 -10.66 7.34
N CYS A 46 8.31 -11.42 6.37
CA CYS A 46 9.53 -12.22 6.58
C CYS A 46 10.79 -11.58 5.97
N GLY A 47 10.66 -10.56 5.11
CA GLY A 47 11.81 -9.88 4.48
C GLY A 47 12.49 -10.68 3.38
N TYR A 48 11.92 -11.82 2.99
CA TYR A 48 12.44 -12.69 1.95
C TYR A 48 11.92 -12.34 0.56
N TYR A 49 12.80 -12.46 -0.43
CA TYR A 49 12.51 -12.40 -1.87
C TYR A 49 13.31 -13.50 -2.58
N ASN A 50 12.64 -14.34 -3.36
CA ASN A 50 13.24 -15.47 -4.08
C ASN A 50 14.19 -16.33 -3.21
N GLY A 51 13.74 -16.69 -2.01
CA GLY A 51 14.51 -17.53 -1.08
C GLY A 51 15.65 -16.81 -0.35
N ARG A 52 15.98 -15.56 -0.68
CA ARG A 52 17.03 -14.78 -0.02
C ARG A 52 16.46 -13.79 0.98
N ALA A 53 17.12 -13.63 2.13
CA ALA A 53 16.80 -12.58 3.10
C ALA A 53 17.32 -11.23 2.57
N VAL A 54 16.42 -10.39 2.06
CA VAL A 54 16.77 -9.08 1.48
C VAL A 54 16.59 -7.96 2.50
N VAL A 55 15.68 -8.14 3.47
CA VAL A 55 15.39 -7.15 4.50
C VAL A 55 15.58 -7.76 5.88
N ASN A 56 16.49 -7.18 6.68
CA ASN A 56 16.61 -7.46 8.11
C ASN A 56 15.42 -6.87 8.87
N VAL A 57 14.30 -7.59 8.89
CA VAL A 57 13.04 -7.15 9.51
C VAL A 57 13.24 -6.88 11.01
N LEU A 58 13.99 -7.73 11.71
CA LEU A 58 14.28 -7.61 13.15
C LEU A 58 15.02 -6.30 13.50
N ALA A 59 16.09 -5.97 12.76
CA ALA A 59 16.85 -4.75 12.99
C ALA A 59 16.00 -3.48 12.77
N LYS A 60 15.03 -3.56 11.86
CA LYS A 60 14.13 -2.46 11.55
C LYS A 60 13.11 -2.22 12.67
N GLU A 61 12.58 -3.30 13.27
CA GLU A 61 11.63 -3.22 14.39
C GLU A 61 12.27 -2.64 15.66
N LEU A 62 13.48 -3.08 16.01
CA LEU A 62 14.21 -2.58 17.18
C LEU A 62 14.46 -1.07 17.10
N ARG A 63 14.97 -0.58 15.95
CA ARG A 63 15.17 0.86 15.71
C ARG A 63 13.87 1.66 15.80
N LYS A 64 12.73 1.08 15.40
CA LYS A 64 11.41 1.73 15.46
C LYS A 64 10.92 1.86 16.90
N LYS A 65 11.10 0.81 17.73
CA LYS A 65 10.77 0.82 19.16
C LYS A 65 11.63 1.84 19.93
N GLU A 66 12.93 1.92 19.64
CA GLU A 66 13.82 2.91 20.25
C GLU A 66 13.41 4.35 19.91
N LYS A 67 13.07 4.62 18.64
CA LYS A 67 12.53 5.92 18.22
C LYS A 67 11.22 6.27 18.94
N GLN A 68 10.31 5.31 19.10
CA GLN A 68 9.06 5.52 19.84
C GLN A 68 9.32 5.82 21.33
N ARG A 69 10.27 5.12 21.96
CA ARG A 69 10.65 5.37 23.35
C ARG A 69 11.25 6.76 23.53
N LYS A 70 12.14 7.19 22.63
CA LYS A 70 12.71 8.55 22.62
C LYS A 70 11.70 9.67 22.35
N LYS A 71 10.61 9.39 21.63
CA LYS A 71 9.57 10.38 21.31
C LYS A 71 8.50 10.50 22.40
N ARG A 72 8.39 9.48 23.27
CA ARG A 72 7.50 9.47 24.44
C ARG A 72 8.12 10.11 25.67
N SER A 73 9.46 10.14 25.74
CA SER A 73 10.23 10.95 26.68
C SER A 73 10.34 12.38 26.17
#